data_AF-A0A511VAL9-F1
#
_entry.id   AF-A0A511VAL9-F1
#
_cell.length_a   1.000
_cell.length_b   1.000
_cell.length_c   1.000
_cell.angle_alpha   90.00
_cell.angle_beta   90.00
_cell.angle_gamma   90.00
#
_symmetry.space_group_name_H-M   'P 1'
#
loop_
_entity.id
_entity.type
_entity.pdbx_description
1 polymer ?
#
loop_
_entity_poly.entity_id
_entity_poly.type
_entity_poly.pdbx_seq_one_letter_code
_entity_poly.pdbx_strand_id
1 'polypeptide(L)'
;MMKQGYAYTWKGGAVPKGTTVQDCSSFTQAVFKKIGINIGRNTEAQWTKAPGIRVSKEQLQPGDLVFFKNTYKSGYKDGVSHVGIYQGNGKFINNSSSKGKVVIADLNDSYWKSRWLGGKRIIT
;
A
#
# COMPACT_ATOMS: atom_id res chain seq x y z
N MET A 1 -20.60 2.92 -11.68
CA MET A 1 -19.70 3.91 -12.32
C MET A 1 -18.72 4.42 -11.28
N MET A 2 -17.43 4.17 -11.43
CA MET A 2 -16.41 4.61 -10.48
C MET A 2 -16.21 6.13 -10.59
N LYS A 3 -16.43 6.87 -9.49
CA LYS A 3 -16.01 8.26 -9.41
C LYS A 3 -14.51 8.32 -9.13
N GLN A 4 -13.77 8.91 -10.07
CA GLN A 4 -12.42 9.42 -9.87
C GLN A 4 -12.31 10.15 -8.52
N GLY A 5 -11.25 9.88 -7.75
CA GLY A 5 -10.81 10.80 -6.70
C GLY A 5 -11.37 10.59 -5.29
N TYR A 6 -11.60 9.35 -4.82
CA TYR A 6 -11.70 9.14 -3.37
C TYR A 6 -10.33 9.39 -2.71
N ALA A 7 -10.05 10.66 -2.41
CA ALA A 7 -8.93 11.08 -1.59
C ALA A 7 -9.16 10.59 -0.16
N TYR A 8 -8.73 9.35 0.12
CA TYR A 8 -8.67 8.85 1.48
C TYR A 8 -7.46 9.47 2.19
N THR A 9 -7.67 10.56 2.93
CA THR A 9 -6.65 11.15 3.80
C THR A 9 -6.82 10.63 5.21
N TRP A 10 -5.93 9.71 5.61
CA TRP A 10 -5.88 9.21 6.98
C TRP A 10 -4.90 10.04 7.80
N LYS A 11 -5.32 10.53 8.97
CA LYS A 11 -4.54 11.49 9.78
C LYS A 11 -3.63 10.85 10.85
N GLY A 12 -3.53 9.52 10.93
CA GLY A 12 -2.98 8.87 12.13
C GLY A 12 -4.08 8.18 12.95
N GLY A 13 -3.74 7.13 13.69
CA GLY A 13 -4.68 6.41 14.55
C GLY A 13 -4.39 4.92 14.74
N ALA A 14 -5.06 4.30 15.71
CA ALA A 14 -5.09 2.86 15.81
C ALA A 14 -5.96 2.27 14.68
N VAL A 15 -5.67 1.04 14.28
CA VAL A 15 -6.56 0.24 13.43
C VAL A 15 -7.93 0.14 14.14
N PRO A 16 -9.06 0.38 13.45
CA PRO A 16 -10.39 0.23 14.05
C PRO A 16 -10.56 -1.17 14.68
N LYS A 17 -11.04 -1.21 15.92
CA LYS A 17 -11.33 -2.46 16.65
C LYS A 17 -12.26 -3.33 15.79
N GLY A 18 -11.89 -4.59 15.56
CA GLY A 18 -12.64 -5.53 14.70
C GLY A 18 -12.14 -5.63 13.25
N THR A 19 -11.15 -4.84 12.83
CA THR A 19 -10.40 -5.13 11.59
C THR A 19 -9.16 -5.95 11.91
N THR A 20 -9.10 -7.18 11.40
CA THR A 20 -7.94 -8.09 11.55
C THR A 20 -6.80 -7.64 10.65
N VAL A 21 -6.29 -6.43 10.87
CA VAL A 21 -5.12 -5.88 10.17
C VAL A 21 -3.87 -6.43 10.86
N GLN A 22 -3.37 -7.54 10.35
CA GLN A 22 -2.24 -8.28 10.92
C GLN A 22 -0.89 -7.80 10.34
N ASP A 23 -0.90 -7.41 9.06
CA ASP A 23 0.27 -7.05 8.27
C ASP A 23 -0.06 -5.96 7.23
N CYS A 24 0.95 -5.48 6.50
CA CYS A 24 0.81 -4.42 5.50
C CYS A 24 -0.17 -4.76 4.37
N SER A 25 -0.16 -6.00 3.89
CA SER A 25 -1.06 -6.46 2.82
C SER A 25 -2.50 -6.69 3.28
N SER A 26 -2.70 -7.12 4.52
CA SER A 26 -4.04 -7.23 5.11
C SER A 26 -4.68 -5.86 5.35
N PHE A 27 -3.88 -4.83 5.64
CA PHE A 27 -4.34 -3.45 5.74
C PHE A 27 -4.90 -2.96 4.42
N THR A 28 -4.11 -3.05 3.35
CA THR A 28 -4.53 -2.62 2.01
C THR A 28 -5.73 -3.43 1.54
N GLN A 29 -5.72 -4.76 1.75
CA GLN A 29 -6.86 -5.62 1.41
C GLN A 29 -8.14 -5.17 2.12
N ALA A 30 -8.08 -4.87 3.42
CA ALA A 30 -9.24 -4.41 4.17
C ALA A 30 -9.77 -3.06 3.66
N VAL A 31 -8.90 -2.13 3.25
CA VAL A 31 -9.30 -0.84 2.66
C VAL A 31 -10.01 -1.05 1.33
N PHE A 32 -9.42 -1.83 0.41
CA PHE A 32 -10.01 -2.09 -0.90
C PHE A 32 -11.31 -2.91 -0.83
N LYS A 33 -11.41 -3.84 0.14
CA LYS A 33 -12.65 -4.62 0.36
C LYS A 33 -13.84 -3.74 0.73
N LYS A 34 -13.63 -2.63 1.45
CA LYS A 34 -14.70 -1.67 1.82
C LYS A 34 -15.34 -1.00 0.61
N ILE A 35 -14.63 -0.94 -0.51
CA ILE A 35 -15.12 -0.39 -1.79
C ILE A 35 -15.42 -1.50 -2.81
N GLY A 36 -15.57 -2.75 -2.35
CA GLY A 36 -15.96 -3.88 -3.20
C GLY A 36 -14.85 -4.47 -4.06
N ILE A 37 -13.58 -4.06 -3.86
CA ILE A 37 -12.45 -4.51 -4.66
C ILE A 37 -11.65 -5.57 -3.91
N ASN A 38 -11.55 -6.77 -4.49
CA ASN A 38 -10.73 -7.84 -3.93
C ASN A 38 -9.31 -7.77 -4.50
N ILE A 39 -8.35 -7.48 -3.62
CA ILE A 39 -6.92 -7.62 -3.91
C ILE A 39 -6.36 -8.82 -3.15
N GLY A 40 -5.30 -9.42 -3.68
CA GLY A 40 -4.67 -10.62 -3.11
C GLY A 40 -4.26 -10.46 -1.64
N ARG A 41 -4.23 -11.57 -0.89
CA ARG A 41 -3.97 -11.57 0.56
C ARG A 41 -2.57 -11.10 0.94
N ASN A 42 -1.56 -11.41 0.13
CA ASN A 42 -0.16 -11.09 0.42
C ASN A 42 0.39 -10.01 -0.52
N THR A 43 1.49 -9.38 -0.11
CA THR A 43 2.14 -8.28 -0.84
C THR A 43 2.50 -8.66 -2.28
N GLU A 44 2.97 -9.89 -2.49
CA GLU A 44 3.34 -10.39 -3.83
C GLU A 44 2.11 -10.51 -4.75
N ALA A 45 1.00 -11.08 -4.28
CA ALA A 45 -0.23 -11.18 -5.05
C ALA A 45 -0.82 -9.80 -5.37
N GLN A 46 -0.70 -8.83 -4.46
CA GLN A 46 -1.09 -7.45 -4.76
C GLN A 46 -0.19 -6.83 -5.84
N TRP A 47 1.11 -7.09 -5.79
CA TRP A 47 2.06 -6.60 -6.79
C TRP A 47 1.86 -7.25 -8.16
N THR A 48 1.69 -8.56 -8.21
CA THR A 48 1.72 -9.34 -9.46
C THR A 48 0.34 -9.60 -10.05
N LYS A 49 -0.68 -9.80 -9.23
CA LYS A 49 -2.01 -10.30 -9.67
C LYS A 49 -3.16 -9.31 -9.48
N ALA A 50 -3.02 -8.29 -8.63
CA ALA A 50 -4.12 -7.33 -8.45
C ALA A 50 -4.44 -6.60 -9.76
N PRO A 51 -5.74 -6.39 -10.07
CA PRO A 51 -6.17 -5.74 -11.31
C PRO A 51 -5.74 -4.29 -11.30
N GLY A 52 -5.13 -3.81 -12.39
CA GLY A 52 -4.58 -2.47 -12.46
C GLY A 52 -3.29 -2.36 -13.26
N ILE A 53 -2.77 -1.14 -13.32
CA ILE A 53 -1.57 -0.79 -14.07
C ILE A 53 -0.43 -0.37 -13.15
N ARG A 54 0.81 -0.66 -13.54
CA ARG A 54 1.99 -0.11 -12.85
C ARG A 54 2.06 1.40 -13.10
N VAL A 55 2.41 2.16 -12.08
CA VAL A 55 2.57 3.62 -12.16
C VAL A 55 3.95 4.03 -11.67
N SER A 56 4.55 5.02 -12.33
CA SER A 56 5.81 5.63 -11.90
C SER A 56 5.59 6.47 -10.64
N LYS A 57 6.66 6.84 -9.95
CA LYS A 57 6.57 7.64 -8.71
C LYS A 57 5.98 9.03 -8.98
N GLU A 58 6.28 9.60 -10.15
CA GLU A 58 5.84 10.92 -10.60
C GLU A 58 4.36 10.93 -11.01
N GLN A 59 3.81 9.76 -11.35
CA GLN A 59 2.42 9.60 -11.77
C GLN A 59 1.50 9.12 -10.63
N LEU A 60 2.02 8.99 -9.41
CA LEU A 60 1.25 8.53 -8.26
C LEU A 60 0.09 9.48 -7.96
N GLN A 61 -1.09 8.89 -7.76
CA GLN A 61 -2.31 9.55 -7.32
C GLN A 61 -2.78 8.96 -5.99
N PRO A 62 -3.40 9.77 -5.11
CA PRO A 62 -3.98 9.25 -3.87
C PRO A 62 -4.87 8.03 -4.14
N GLY A 63 -4.65 6.95 -3.39
CA GLY A 63 -5.31 5.65 -3.58
C GLY A 63 -4.46 4.60 -4.30
N ASP A 64 -3.41 4.99 -5.02
CA ASP A 64 -2.48 4.02 -5.63
C ASP A 64 -1.78 3.19 -4.54
N LEU A 65 -1.58 1.90 -4.81
CA LEU A 65 -0.73 1.06 -3.98
C LEU A 65 0.74 1.40 -4.25
N VAL A 66 1.54 1.50 -3.20
CA VAL A 66 3.00 1.68 -3.28
C VAL A 66 3.70 0.45 -2.73
N PHE A 67 4.66 -0.07 -3.48
CA PHE A 67 5.38 -1.29 -3.14
C PHE A 67 6.85 -1.03 -2.88
N PHE A 68 7.39 -1.80 -1.94
CA PHE A 68 8.80 -1.75 -1.57
C PHE A 68 9.40 -3.14 -1.51
N LYS A 69 10.71 -3.18 -1.73
CA LYS A 69 11.54 -4.39 -1.68
C LYS A 69 12.53 -4.35 -0.51
N ASN A 70 12.98 -5.53 -0.07
CA ASN A 70 14.01 -5.69 0.95
C ASN A 70 13.73 -4.90 2.26
N THR A 71 12.47 -4.78 2.68
CA THR A 71 12.11 -4.32 4.04
C THR A 71 12.22 -5.45 5.07
N TYR A 72 12.05 -6.70 4.59
CA TYR A 72 12.36 -7.94 5.29
C TYR A 72 12.67 -9.04 4.25
N LYS A 73 13.20 -10.18 4.70
CA LYS A 73 13.47 -11.35 3.82
C LYS A 73 12.15 -12.00 3.41
N SER A 74 11.66 -11.66 2.22
CA SER A 74 10.35 -12.14 1.75
C SER A 74 10.39 -13.43 0.93
N GLY A 75 11.55 -13.78 0.36
CA GLY A 75 11.70 -14.99 -0.48
C GLY A 75 11.09 -14.88 -1.88
N TYR A 76 10.48 -13.74 -2.23
CA TYR A 76 9.92 -13.50 -3.57
C TYR A 76 10.99 -13.03 -4.56
N LYS A 77 10.82 -13.39 -5.84
CA LYS A 77 11.77 -13.08 -6.93
C LYS A 77 12.10 -11.60 -7.04
N ASP A 78 11.10 -10.72 -6.90
CA ASP A 78 11.29 -9.26 -7.00
C ASP A 78 11.74 -8.62 -5.68
N GLY A 79 11.92 -9.41 -4.61
CA GLY A 79 12.20 -8.93 -3.26
C GLY A 79 11.06 -8.12 -2.62
N VAL A 80 9.89 -8.07 -3.27
CA VAL A 80 8.71 -7.35 -2.79
C VAL A 80 8.40 -7.80 -1.36
N SER A 81 8.25 -6.84 -0.46
CA SER A 81 8.14 -7.13 0.97
C SER A 81 7.19 -6.17 1.67
N HIS A 82 6.98 -4.94 1.18
CA HIS A 82 6.03 -4.03 1.82
C HIS A 82 5.07 -3.40 0.83
N VAL A 83 3.88 -3.08 1.33
CA VAL A 83 2.85 -2.33 0.59
C VAL A 83 2.20 -1.28 1.47
N GLY A 84 1.81 -0.16 0.87
CA GLY A 84 0.95 0.84 1.48
C GLY A 84 0.07 1.52 0.44
N ILE A 85 -0.71 2.50 0.89
CA ILE A 85 -1.62 3.30 0.05
C ILE A 85 -1.07 4.72 -0.02
N TYR A 86 -0.78 5.20 -1.22
CA TYR A 86 -0.36 6.58 -1.43
C TYR A 86 -1.49 7.54 -1.04
N GLN A 87 -1.18 8.58 -0.27
CA GLN A 87 -2.16 9.59 0.14
C GLN A 87 -1.90 10.97 -0.47
N GLY A 88 -0.89 11.10 -1.33
CA GLY A 88 -0.45 12.38 -1.88
C GLY A 88 0.76 12.98 -1.16
N ASN A 89 1.31 14.04 -1.73
CA ASN A 89 2.43 14.82 -1.18
C ASN A 89 3.65 14.00 -0.78
N GLY A 90 3.98 12.95 -1.55
CA GLY A 90 5.09 12.06 -1.23
C GLY A 90 4.85 11.17 -0.02
N LYS A 91 3.63 11.09 0.53
CA LYS A 91 3.33 10.32 1.74
C LYS A 91 2.43 9.12 1.45
N PHE A 92 2.55 8.09 2.27
CA PHE A 92 1.74 6.89 2.16
C PHE A 92 1.36 6.31 3.53
N ILE A 93 0.23 5.62 3.58
CA ILE A 93 -0.34 5.00 4.77
C ILE A 93 -0.03 3.50 4.71
N ASN A 94 0.44 2.93 5.81
CA ASN A 94 0.78 1.51 5.87
C ASN A 94 0.65 0.97 7.29
N ASN A 95 0.41 -0.34 7.43
CA ASN A 95 0.58 -1.02 8.69
C ASN A 95 2.06 -1.41 8.87
N SER A 96 2.74 -0.74 9.79
CA SER A 96 4.16 -0.93 10.05
C SER A 96 4.34 -2.04 11.09
N SER A 97 4.96 -3.15 10.69
CA SER A 97 5.27 -4.27 11.58
C SER A 97 6.16 -3.85 12.75
N SER A 98 7.18 -3.03 12.49
CA SER A 98 8.09 -2.53 13.54
C SER A 98 7.43 -1.59 14.55
N LYS A 99 6.33 -0.92 14.17
CA LYS A 99 5.58 -0.02 15.06
C LYS A 99 4.30 -0.64 15.61
N GLY A 100 3.92 -1.84 15.14
CA GLY A 100 2.69 -2.54 15.52
C GLY A 100 1.41 -1.76 15.22
N LYS A 101 1.45 -0.77 14.32
CA LYS A 101 0.30 0.11 14.04
C LYS A 101 0.34 0.70 12.64
N VAL A 102 -0.82 1.19 12.20
CA VAL A 102 -0.91 2.01 10.99
C VAL A 102 -0.20 3.32 11.24
N VAL A 103 0.60 3.74 10.26
CA VAL A 103 1.37 4.98 10.29
C VAL A 103 1.39 5.62 8.91
N ILE A 104 1.70 6.92 8.91
CA ILE A 104 2.07 7.66 7.71
C ILE A 104 3.60 7.64 7.61
N ALA A 105 4.10 7.37 6.42
CA ALA A 105 5.51 7.43 6.09
C ALA A 105 5.74 8.31 4.86
N ASP A 106 6.98 8.78 4.70
CA ASP A 106 7.41 9.63 3.58
C ASP A 106 8.21 8.82 2.56
N LEU A 107 7.83 8.90 1.28
CA LEU A 107 8.51 8.25 0.16
C LEU A 107 9.89 8.84 -0.12
N ASN A 108 10.16 10.04 0.38
CA ASN A 108 11.44 10.73 0.21
C ASN A 108 12.43 10.42 1.33
N ASP A 109 11.98 9.80 2.43
CA ASP A 109 12.86 9.27 3.46
C ASP A 109 13.83 8.25 2.84
N SER A 110 15.11 8.30 3.22
CA SER A 110 16.17 7.48 2.64
C SER A 110 15.88 5.98 2.73
N TYR A 111 15.20 5.53 3.80
CA TYR A 111 14.81 4.14 3.98
C TYR A 111 13.83 3.68 2.90
N TRP A 112 12.78 4.46 2.64
CA TRP A 112 11.74 4.13 1.66
C TRP A 112 12.19 4.41 0.23
N LYS A 113 12.98 5.46 0.02
CA LYS A 113 13.55 5.82 -1.28
C LYS A 113 14.46 4.71 -1.81
N SER A 114 15.35 4.17 -0.97
CA SER A 114 16.25 3.06 -1.35
C SER A 114 15.54 1.72 -1.58
N ARG A 115 14.31 1.58 -1.07
CA ARG A 115 13.51 0.35 -1.13
C ARG A 115 12.35 0.42 -2.10
N TRP A 116 12.20 1.52 -2.84
CA TRP A 116 11.14 1.68 -3.81
C TRP A 116 11.15 0.55 -4.84
N LEU A 117 10.00 -0.10 -5.04
CA LEU A 117 9.80 -1.10 -6.09
C LEU A 117 8.92 -0.54 -7.21
N GLY A 118 7.81 0.10 -6.88
CA GLY A 118 6.90 0.68 -7.87
C GLY A 118 5.53 1.00 -7.29
N GLY A 119 4.71 1.73 -8.06
CA GLY A 119 3.30 1.93 -7.75
C GLY A 119 2.40 1.02 -8.58
N LYS A 120 1.18 0.77 -8.10
CA LYS A 120 0.11 0.15 -8.89
C LYS A 120 -1.20 0.91 -8.65
N ARG A 121 -1.81 1.38 -9.74
CA ARG A 121 -3.17 1.93 -9.75
C ARG A 121 -4.15 0.81 -9.98
N ILE A 122 -5.02 0.57 -9.01
CA ILE A 122 -6.06 -0.46 -9.13
C ILE A 122 -7.16 0.05 -10.06
N ILE A 123 -7.48 -0.73 -11.08
CA ILE A 123 -8.52 -0.44 -12.08
C ILE A 123 -9.47 -1.63 -12.07
N THR A 124 -10.76 -1.33 -12.22
CA THR A 124 -11.88 -2.25 -12.08
C THR A 124 -12.90 -1.99 -13.16
#